data_AF-A0A0U4CKH4-F1
#
_entry.id   AF-A0A0U4CKH4-F1
#
_cell.length_a   1.000
_cell.length_b   1.000
_cell.length_c   1.000
_cell.angle_alpha   90.00
_cell.angle_beta   90.00
_cell.angle_gamma   90.00
#
_symmetry.space_group_name_H-M   'P 1'
#
loop_
_entity.id
_entity.type
_entity.pdbx_description
1 polymer ?
#
loop_
_entity_poly.entity_id
_entity_poly.type
_entity_poly.pdbx_seq_one_letter_code
_entity_poly.pdbx_strand_id
1 'polypeptide(L)'
;MHLGLVGLGKMGGNMRTRLRSGGITVTGYDRNPDVTDVDSLQALVEELPSPKVVWVMVPAGDITRATVEDLLELLGEGDVIVDGGNSRWTDDEKHAALAAEKGIGFVDCGVSGGVWGLENGYALMAGGDAHDIAKVQPVFDVLKPEGESGFVHAGRVGAGHFSKMVHNGIEYAMMQAYAEGFELLEKAELVENVTDVFDSWRVGTVVRSWLLDLLVKALQDDPGLSKIRGYAEDSGEGRWTVEAAIDHAVPAPTIAASLFARFVSRQDESPAMQAVAAMRQQFGGHAVQAAEETGHSPADLDADPS
;
A
#
# COMPACT_ATOMS: atom_id res chain seq x y z
N MET A 1 -19.75 -20.68 6.26
CA MET A 1 -19.93 -19.45 5.47
C MET A 1 -19.44 -19.71 4.05
N HIS A 2 -20.07 -19.10 3.04
CA HIS A 2 -19.61 -19.15 1.65
C HIS A 2 -19.47 -17.71 1.15
N LEU A 3 -18.26 -17.35 0.74
CA LEU A 3 -17.85 -16.02 0.30
C LEU A 3 -17.69 -15.98 -1.23
N GLY A 4 -18.19 -14.92 -1.86
CA GLY A 4 -17.78 -14.56 -3.22
C GLY A 4 -16.55 -13.67 -3.18
N LEU A 5 -15.53 -13.94 -4.00
CA LEU A 5 -14.33 -13.11 -4.07
C LEU A 5 -14.08 -12.64 -5.51
N VAL A 6 -14.15 -11.33 -5.74
CA VAL A 6 -13.89 -10.70 -7.04
C VAL A 6 -12.47 -10.16 -7.07
N GLY A 7 -11.70 -10.50 -8.09
CA GLY A 7 -10.29 -10.14 -8.23
C GLY A 7 -9.39 -11.20 -7.59
N LEU A 8 -8.74 -11.99 -8.45
CA LEU A 8 -7.88 -13.11 -8.10
C LEU A 8 -6.44 -12.90 -8.58
N GLY A 9 -6.03 -11.63 -8.68
CA GLY A 9 -4.62 -11.25 -8.80
C GLY A 9 -3.80 -11.71 -7.58
N LYS A 10 -2.57 -11.23 -7.46
CA LYS A 10 -1.62 -11.72 -6.43
C LYS A 10 -2.18 -11.70 -5.00
N MET A 11 -2.85 -10.60 -4.61
CA MET A 11 -3.46 -10.48 -3.27
C MET A 11 -4.71 -11.35 -3.14
N GLY A 12 -5.70 -11.18 -4.02
CA GLY A 12 -6.97 -11.92 -3.96
C GLY A 12 -6.80 -13.44 -4.08
N GLY A 13 -5.90 -13.91 -4.95
CA GLY A 13 -5.57 -15.33 -5.07
C GLY A 13 -4.96 -15.93 -3.79
N ASN A 14 -4.09 -15.18 -3.12
CA ASN A 14 -3.54 -15.57 -1.82
C ASN A 14 -4.62 -15.56 -0.72
N MET A 15 -5.50 -14.55 -0.71
CA MET A 15 -6.62 -14.48 0.23
C MET A 15 -7.59 -15.65 0.03
N ARG A 16 -7.95 -15.99 -1.22
CA ARG A 16 -8.76 -17.18 -1.54
C ARG A 16 -8.14 -18.45 -0.97
N THR A 17 -6.85 -18.64 -1.19
CA THR A 17 -6.12 -19.80 -0.70
C THR A 17 -6.18 -19.87 0.83
N ARG A 18 -5.86 -18.77 1.52
CA ARG A 18 -5.91 -18.71 2.99
C ARG A 18 -7.31 -18.98 3.53
N LEU A 19 -8.33 -18.38 2.93
CA LEU A 19 -9.73 -18.55 3.32
C LEU A 19 -10.19 -20.00 3.18
N ARG A 20 -9.87 -20.64 2.05
CA ARG A 20 -10.18 -22.06 1.82
C ARG A 20 -9.44 -22.96 2.83
N SER A 21 -8.16 -22.68 3.11
CA SER A 21 -7.39 -23.40 4.13
C SER A 21 -7.95 -23.22 5.55
N GLY A 22 -8.57 -22.07 5.85
CA GLY A 22 -9.29 -21.82 7.10
C GLY A 22 -10.74 -22.30 7.13
N GLY A 23 -11.17 -23.10 6.15
CA GLY A 23 -12.50 -23.72 6.15
C GLY A 23 -13.64 -22.84 5.64
N ILE A 24 -13.35 -21.68 5.05
CA ILE A 24 -14.35 -20.86 4.35
C ILE A 24 -14.50 -21.35 2.91
N THR A 25 -15.72 -21.67 2.49
CA THR A 25 -16.00 -21.92 1.08
C THR A 25 -15.87 -20.60 0.32
N VAL A 26 -15.08 -20.58 -0.75
CA VAL A 26 -14.89 -19.38 -1.58
C VAL A 26 -15.15 -19.73 -3.03
N THR A 27 -16.06 -19.01 -3.69
CA THR A 27 -16.14 -18.95 -5.16
C THR A 27 -15.44 -17.67 -5.61
N GLY A 28 -14.51 -17.76 -6.54
CA GLY A 28 -13.74 -16.63 -7.04
C GLY A 28 -14.13 -16.25 -8.48
N TYR A 29 -14.18 -14.96 -8.76
CA TYR A 29 -14.32 -14.41 -10.10
C TYR A 29 -13.14 -13.50 -10.46
N ASP A 30 -12.56 -13.70 -11.65
CA ASP A 30 -11.58 -12.79 -12.26
C ASP A 30 -11.80 -12.72 -13.78
N ARG A 31 -11.34 -11.63 -14.41
CA ARG A 31 -11.34 -11.50 -15.88
C ARG A 31 -10.34 -12.45 -16.54
N ASN A 32 -9.32 -12.88 -15.81
CA ASN A 32 -8.37 -13.88 -16.25
C ASN A 32 -9.00 -15.29 -16.15
N PRO A 33 -9.26 -15.95 -17.30
CA PRO A 33 -9.90 -17.26 -17.32
C PRO A 33 -9.05 -18.36 -16.67
N ASP A 34 -7.74 -18.15 -16.51
CA ASP A 34 -6.83 -19.16 -15.95
C ASP A 34 -6.95 -19.32 -14.43
N VAL A 35 -7.53 -18.33 -13.73
CA VAL A 35 -7.60 -18.31 -12.25
C VAL A 35 -9.03 -18.30 -11.70
N THR A 36 -10.01 -17.92 -12.53
CA THR A 36 -11.42 -17.78 -12.14
C THR A 36 -12.07 -19.14 -11.83
N ASP A 37 -12.98 -19.19 -10.85
CA ASP A 37 -13.78 -20.39 -10.56
C ASP A 37 -15.11 -20.38 -11.36
N VAL A 38 -15.65 -19.20 -11.69
CA VAL A 38 -16.87 -18.98 -12.48
C VAL A 38 -16.62 -17.98 -13.63
N ASP A 39 -17.45 -18.01 -14.67
CA ASP A 39 -17.22 -17.23 -15.91
C ASP A 39 -17.73 -15.79 -15.88
N SER A 40 -18.52 -15.43 -14.87
CA SER A 40 -19.18 -14.13 -14.77
C SER A 40 -19.48 -13.74 -13.32
N LEU A 41 -19.63 -12.44 -13.10
CA LEU A 41 -20.05 -11.89 -11.80
C LEU A 41 -21.46 -12.36 -11.42
N GLN A 42 -22.34 -12.52 -12.40
CA GLN A 42 -23.68 -13.09 -12.18
C GLN A 42 -23.60 -14.53 -11.69
N ALA A 43 -22.81 -15.38 -12.36
CA ALA A 43 -22.61 -16.77 -11.93
C ALA A 43 -22.01 -16.84 -10.52
N LEU A 44 -21.10 -15.93 -10.16
CA LEU A 44 -20.58 -15.82 -8.80
C LEU A 44 -21.71 -15.60 -7.78
N VAL A 45 -22.55 -14.59 -8.02
CA VAL A 45 -23.63 -14.22 -7.10
C VAL A 45 -24.67 -15.34 -6.98
N GLU A 46 -24.99 -16.03 -8.08
CA GLU A 46 -25.95 -17.14 -8.11
C GLU A 46 -25.51 -18.34 -7.26
N GLU A 47 -24.20 -18.60 -7.13
CA GLU A 47 -23.68 -19.69 -6.30
C GLU A 47 -23.78 -19.44 -4.79
N LEU A 48 -23.87 -18.17 -4.35
CA LEU A 48 -23.77 -17.83 -2.93
C LEU A 48 -25.11 -18.07 -2.18
N PRO A 49 -25.09 -18.63 -0.96
CA PRO A 49 -26.26 -18.65 -0.09
C PRO A 49 -26.56 -17.25 0.47
N SER A 50 -27.83 -16.97 0.76
CA SER A 50 -28.23 -15.72 1.43
C SER A 50 -28.03 -15.77 2.96
N PRO A 51 -27.70 -14.64 3.62
CA PRO A 51 -27.27 -13.39 3.00
C PRO A 51 -25.91 -13.56 2.31
N LYS A 52 -25.80 -13.04 1.09
CA LYS A 52 -24.60 -13.15 0.27
C LYS A 52 -23.57 -12.15 0.78
N VAL A 53 -22.31 -12.57 0.81
CA VAL A 53 -21.18 -11.69 1.10
C VAL A 53 -20.22 -11.77 -0.08
N VAL A 54 -19.95 -10.62 -0.71
CA VAL A 54 -19.02 -10.51 -1.83
C VAL A 54 -17.89 -9.58 -1.45
N TRP A 55 -16.66 -10.11 -1.49
CA TRP A 55 -15.44 -9.36 -1.25
C TRP A 55 -14.82 -8.95 -2.58
N VAL A 56 -14.49 -7.67 -2.73
CA VAL A 56 -13.87 -7.07 -3.91
C VAL A 56 -12.38 -6.77 -3.63
N MET A 57 -11.49 -7.36 -4.44
CA MET A 57 -10.03 -7.21 -4.39
C MET A 57 -9.48 -6.81 -5.78
N VAL A 58 -10.01 -5.72 -6.34
CA VAL A 58 -9.60 -5.18 -7.65
C VAL A 58 -8.87 -3.83 -7.49
N PRO A 59 -8.16 -3.33 -8.53
CA PRO A 59 -7.51 -2.03 -8.44
C PRO A 59 -8.51 -0.90 -8.16
N ALA A 60 -8.11 0.02 -7.27
CA ALA A 60 -8.91 1.17 -6.89
C ALA A 60 -9.25 2.10 -8.07
N GLY A 61 -10.28 2.92 -7.88
CA GLY A 61 -10.76 3.87 -8.89
C GLY A 61 -11.89 3.28 -9.73
N ASP A 62 -11.87 3.51 -11.04
CA ASP A 62 -13.00 3.17 -11.92
C ASP A 62 -13.28 1.66 -11.99
N ILE A 63 -12.27 0.81 -11.78
CA ILE A 63 -12.46 -0.65 -11.77
C ILE A 63 -13.28 -1.09 -10.54
N THR A 64 -12.90 -0.65 -9.33
CA THR A 64 -13.70 -0.91 -8.13
C THR A 64 -15.10 -0.32 -8.25
N ARG A 65 -15.23 0.93 -8.71
CA ARG A 65 -16.54 1.59 -8.88
C ARG A 65 -17.46 0.77 -9.77
N ALA A 66 -17.01 0.40 -10.97
CA ALA A 66 -17.80 -0.40 -11.89
C ALA A 66 -18.17 -1.78 -11.30
N THR A 67 -17.23 -2.43 -10.61
CA THR A 67 -17.48 -3.73 -9.96
C THR A 67 -18.54 -3.62 -8.87
N VAL A 68 -18.50 -2.57 -8.05
CA VAL A 68 -19.50 -2.32 -7.01
C VAL A 68 -20.86 -2.02 -7.65
N GLU A 69 -20.93 -1.16 -8.66
CA GLU A 69 -22.17 -0.85 -9.38
C GLU A 69 -22.80 -2.10 -9.99
N ASP A 70 -22.01 -2.97 -10.63
CA ASP A 70 -22.49 -4.24 -11.18
C ASP A 70 -23.03 -5.17 -10.06
N LEU A 71 -22.35 -5.25 -8.91
CA LEU A 71 -22.81 -6.02 -7.76
C LEU A 71 -24.12 -5.49 -7.17
N LEU A 72 -24.33 -4.17 -7.17
CA LEU A 72 -25.57 -3.56 -6.70
C LEU A 72 -26.78 -3.91 -7.58
N GLU A 73 -26.58 -4.30 -8.83
CA GLU A 73 -27.66 -4.80 -9.69
C GLU A 73 -27.94 -6.31 -9.51
N LEU A 74 -27.01 -7.04 -8.88
CA LEU A 74 -27.09 -8.50 -8.72
C LEU A 74 -27.46 -8.93 -7.28
N LEU A 75 -27.13 -8.12 -6.29
CA LEU A 75 -27.38 -8.38 -4.87
C LEU A 75 -28.73 -7.80 -4.41
N GLY A 76 -29.21 -8.29 -3.27
CA GLY A 76 -30.49 -7.87 -2.68
C GLY A 76 -30.40 -7.44 -1.22
N GLU A 77 -31.56 -7.09 -0.65
CA GLU A 77 -31.67 -6.63 0.74
C GLU A 77 -31.03 -7.63 1.72
N GLY A 78 -30.15 -7.12 2.59
CA GLY A 78 -29.44 -7.89 3.60
C GLY A 78 -28.11 -8.51 3.15
N ASP A 79 -27.82 -8.54 1.85
CA ASP A 79 -26.50 -8.92 1.32
C ASP A 79 -25.44 -7.87 1.66
N VAL A 80 -24.15 -8.22 1.54
CA VAL A 80 -23.02 -7.34 1.90
C VAL A 80 -21.95 -7.33 0.82
N ILE A 81 -21.52 -6.12 0.44
CA ILE A 81 -20.30 -5.90 -0.35
C ILE A 81 -19.19 -5.48 0.60
N VAL A 82 -18.03 -6.14 0.49
CA VAL A 82 -16.79 -5.75 1.17
C VAL A 82 -15.80 -5.23 0.13
N ASP A 83 -15.43 -3.96 0.16
CA ASP A 83 -14.29 -3.45 -0.61
C ASP A 83 -13.02 -3.65 0.20
N GLY A 84 -12.16 -4.57 -0.22
CA GLY A 84 -10.86 -4.82 0.41
C GLY A 84 -9.67 -4.26 -0.37
N GLY A 85 -9.93 -3.48 -1.42
CA GLY A 85 -8.89 -2.85 -2.23
C GLY A 85 -8.19 -1.70 -1.50
N ASN A 86 -7.26 -1.04 -2.19
CA ASN A 86 -6.66 0.21 -1.71
C ASN A 86 -7.49 1.42 -2.17
N SER A 87 -8.79 1.39 -1.88
CA SER A 87 -9.71 2.46 -2.29
C SER A 87 -9.53 3.71 -1.43
N ARG A 88 -9.87 4.87 -2.01
CA ARG A 88 -9.89 6.14 -1.26
C ARG A 88 -11.16 6.18 -0.40
N TRP A 89 -11.03 6.48 0.89
CA TRP A 89 -12.17 6.47 1.83
C TRP A 89 -13.37 7.35 1.42
N THR A 90 -13.13 8.40 0.64
CA THR A 90 -14.20 9.27 0.13
C THR A 90 -15.09 8.60 -0.93
N ASP A 91 -14.61 7.53 -1.57
CA ASP A 91 -15.41 6.75 -2.51
C ASP A 91 -16.28 5.71 -1.77
N ASP A 92 -15.83 5.22 -0.60
CA ASP A 92 -16.60 4.30 0.23
C ASP A 92 -17.96 4.89 0.65
N GLU A 93 -17.98 6.17 1.05
CA GLU A 93 -19.22 6.86 1.43
C GLU A 93 -20.23 6.92 0.26
N LYS A 94 -19.75 7.06 -0.98
CA LYS A 94 -20.60 7.07 -2.17
C LYS A 94 -21.16 5.68 -2.47
N HIS A 95 -20.30 4.66 -2.42
CA HIS A 95 -20.71 3.28 -2.62
C HIS A 95 -21.71 2.82 -1.56
N ALA A 96 -21.47 3.16 -0.29
CA ALA A 96 -22.41 2.84 0.79
C ALA A 96 -23.77 3.55 0.65
N ALA A 97 -23.79 4.79 0.16
CA ALA A 97 -25.05 5.47 -0.12
C ALA A 97 -25.88 4.74 -1.20
N LEU A 98 -25.23 4.33 -2.29
CA LEU A 98 -25.87 3.55 -3.37
C LEU A 98 -26.32 2.17 -2.88
N ALA A 99 -25.52 1.50 -2.04
CA ALA A 99 -25.88 0.23 -1.43
C ALA A 99 -27.10 0.34 -0.50
N ALA A 100 -27.16 1.41 0.29
CA ALA A 100 -28.25 1.67 1.22
C ALA A 100 -29.60 1.86 0.52
N GLU A 101 -29.64 2.46 -0.68
CA GLU A 101 -30.87 2.60 -1.48
C GLU A 101 -31.51 1.24 -1.82
N LYS A 102 -30.71 0.17 -1.83
CA LYS A 102 -31.13 -1.21 -2.12
C LYS A 102 -31.19 -2.11 -0.89
N GLY A 103 -30.93 -1.57 0.31
CA GLY A 103 -30.85 -2.35 1.54
C GLY A 103 -29.64 -3.29 1.59
N ILE A 104 -28.60 -3.02 0.81
CA ILE A 104 -27.34 -3.78 0.77
C ILE A 104 -26.35 -3.16 1.76
N GLY A 105 -25.69 -3.99 2.55
CA GLY A 105 -24.62 -3.57 3.46
C GLY A 105 -23.32 -3.28 2.71
N PHE A 106 -22.55 -2.31 3.18
CA PHE A 106 -21.24 -1.97 2.62
C PHE A 106 -20.20 -1.91 3.73
N VAL A 107 -19.07 -2.59 3.51
CA VAL A 107 -17.93 -2.62 4.42
C VAL A 107 -16.68 -2.24 3.63
N ASP A 108 -15.98 -1.20 4.05
CA ASP A 108 -14.61 -0.93 3.58
C ASP A 108 -13.61 -1.68 4.47
N CYS A 109 -12.60 -2.31 3.89
CA CYS A 109 -11.62 -3.08 4.65
C CYS A 109 -10.20 -2.84 4.14
N GLY A 110 -9.45 -2.01 4.84
CA GLY A 110 -8.03 -1.87 4.59
C GLY A 110 -7.25 -3.14 4.93
N VAL A 111 -6.50 -3.68 3.96
CA VAL A 111 -5.74 -4.93 4.09
C VAL A 111 -4.23 -4.67 4.02
N SER A 112 -3.48 -5.04 5.06
CA SER A 112 -2.01 -4.94 5.12
C SER A 112 -1.33 -6.29 5.34
N GLY A 113 -0.10 -6.47 4.85
CA GLY A 113 0.69 -7.70 4.95
C GLY A 113 1.27 -8.18 3.61
N GLY A 114 0.73 -7.66 2.50
CA GLY A 114 1.22 -7.96 1.15
C GLY A 114 1.19 -9.45 0.83
N VAL A 115 2.14 -9.89 0.02
CA VAL A 115 2.20 -11.28 -0.49
C VAL A 115 2.46 -12.32 0.60
N TRP A 116 3.01 -11.89 1.72
CA TRP A 116 3.33 -12.72 2.88
C TRP A 116 2.12 -12.98 3.78
N GLY A 117 1.00 -12.27 3.54
CA GLY A 117 -0.21 -12.48 4.33
C GLY A 117 -0.86 -13.85 4.10
N LEU A 118 -0.49 -14.58 3.04
CA LEU A 118 -0.88 -15.99 2.90
C LEU A 118 -0.38 -16.82 4.09
N GLU A 119 0.88 -16.64 4.45
CA GLU A 119 1.54 -17.35 5.55
C GLU A 119 1.23 -16.68 6.89
N ASN A 120 1.50 -15.38 7.00
CA ASN A 120 1.50 -14.64 8.26
C ASN A 120 0.14 -14.07 8.67
N GLY A 121 -0.85 -14.07 7.75
CA GLY A 121 -2.11 -13.36 7.91
C GLY A 121 -2.02 -11.88 7.54
N TYR A 122 -3.19 -11.25 7.42
CA TYR A 122 -3.35 -9.86 7.00
C TYR A 122 -3.84 -8.99 8.16
N ALA A 123 -3.22 -7.83 8.38
CA ALA A 123 -3.82 -6.84 9.27
C ALA A 123 -5.03 -6.20 8.58
N LEU A 124 -6.19 -6.25 9.22
CA LEU A 124 -7.48 -5.86 8.66
C LEU A 124 -8.08 -4.69 9.46
N MET A 125 -8.48 -3.64 8.77
CA MET A 125 -9.11 -2.45 9.35
C MET A 125 -10.44 -2.26 8.65
N ALA A 126 -11.55 -2.62 9.30
CA ALA A 126 -12.87 -2.59 8.69
C ALA A 126 -13.70 -1.40 9.16
N GLY A 127 -14.32 -0.68 8.22
CA GLY A 127 -15.37 0.32 8.45
C GLY A 127 -16.71 -0.22 7.97
N GLY A 128 -17.78 0.03 8.71
CA GLY A 128 -19.12 -0.46 8.36
C GLY A 128 -20.08 -0.48 9.55
N ASP A 129 -21.35 -0.83 9.28
CA ASP A 129 -22.31 -1.06 10.35
C ASP A 129 -21.94 -2.32 11.15
N ALA A 130 -22.15 -2.31 12.47
CA ALA A 130 -21.79 -3.43 13.34
C ALA A 130 -22.48 -4.74 12.94
N HIS A 131 -23.70 -4.67 12.41
CA HIS A 131 -24.44 -5.82 11.90
C HIS A 131 -23.77 -6.45 10.68
N ASP A 132 -23.29 -5.64 9.73
CA ASP A 132 -22.62 -6.15 8.53
C ASP A 132 -21.21 -6.64 8.85
N ILE A 133 -20.50 -5.97 9.75
CA ILE A 133 -19.22 -6.46 10.30
C ILE A 133 -19.40 -7.85 10.92
N ALA A 134 -20.47 -8.08 11.69
CA ALA A 134 -20.73 -9.38 12.30
C ALA A 134 -20.94 -10.50 11.26
N LYS A 135 -21.56 -10.20 10.11
CA LYS A 135 -21.71 -11.17 9.00
C LYS A 135 -20.36 -11.53 8.37
N VAL A 136 -19.45 -10.56 8.26
CA VAL A 136 -18.13 -10.72 7.64
C VAL A 136 -17.09 -11.28 8.62
N GLN A 137 -17.35 -11.24 9.93
CA GLN A 137 -16.42 -11.67 10.99
C GLN A 137 -15.71 -13.01 10.74
N PRO A 138 -16.37 -14.09 10.27
CA PRO A 138 -15.67 -15.35 10.02
C PRO A 138 -14.57 -15.24 8.94
N VAL A 139 -14.71 -14.31 7.99
CA VAL A 139 -13.69 -14.02 6.97
C VAL A 139 -12.50 -13.31 7.62
N PHE A 140 -12.76 -12.31 8.47
CA PHE A 140 -11.72 -11.59 9.20
C PHE A 140 -10.91 -12.50 10.12
N ASP A 141 -11.58 -13.41 10.83
CA ASP A 141 -10.96 -14.35 11.76
C ASP A 141 -9.97 -15.30 11.08
N VAL A 142 -10.26 -15.70 9.83
CA VAL A 142 -9.37 -16.56 9.03
C VAL A 142 -8.25 -15.77 8.37
N LEU A 143 -8.54 -14.56 7.89
CA LEU A 143 -7.53 -13.75 7.19
C LEU A 143 -6.50 -13.16 8.14
N LYS A 144 -6.88 -12.77 9.36
CA LYS A 144 -5.98 -12.10 10.30
C LYS A 144 -4.82 -13.01 10.77
N PRO A 145 -3.72 -12.41 11.27
CA PRO A 145 -2.69 -13.15 11.99
C PRO A 145 -3.26 -13.91 13.19
N GLU A 146 -2.58 -14.99 13.56
CA GLU A 146 -2.89 -15.71 14.79
C GLU A 146 -2.76 -14.81 16.04
N GLY A 147 -3.60 -15.08 17.04
CA GLY A 147 -3.63 -14.31 18.30
C GLY A 147 -4.76 -13.29 18.36
N GLU A 148 -4.67 -12.34 19.29
CA GLU A 148 -5.75 -11.39 19.59
C GLU A 148 -5.75 -10.16 18.68
N SER A 149 -4.61 -9.84 18.07
CA SER A 149 -4.44 -8.67 17.21
C SER A 149 -4.72 -8.98 15.73
N GLY A 150 -4.61 -7.95 14.88
CA GLY A 150 -4.65 -8.10 13.42
C GLY A 150 -6.02 -7.88 12.77
N PHE A 151 -7.06 -7.62 13.55
CA PHE A 151 -8.35 -7.13 13.05
C PHE A 151 -8.87 -6.03 13.97
N VAL A 152 -9.52 -5.02 13.39
CA VAL A 152 -10.28 -4.02 14.12
C VAL A 152 -11.50 -3.58 13.31
N HIS A 153 -12.65 -3.43 13.99
CA HIS A 153 -13.77 -2.61 13.49
C HIS A 153 -13.46 -1.15 13.85
N ALA A 154 -12.93 -0.42 12.87
CA ALA A 154 -12.39 0.93 13.05
C ALA A 154 -13.47 2.01 13.19
N GLY A 155 -14.70 1.73 12.75
CA GLY A 155 -15.82 2.64 12.87
C GLY A 155 -16.84 2.46 11.75
N ARG A 156 -17.53 3.54 11.39
CA ARG A 156 -18.47 3.59 10.26
C ARG A 156 -17.74 3.42 8.91
N VAL A 157 -18.52 3.31 7.83
CA VAL A 157 -17.98 3.28 6.47
C VAL A 157 -16.98 4.43 6.24
N GLY A 158 -15.86 4.09 5.59
CA GLY A 158 -14.69 4.92 5.33
C GLY A 158 -13.61 4.84 6.42
N ALA A 159 -13.94 4.39 7.64
CA ALA A 159 -12.99 4.35 8.74
C ALA A 159 -11.88 3.30 8.55
N GLY A 160 -12.17 2.18 7.89
CA GLY A 160 -11.22 1.11 7.60
C GLY A 160 -10.17 1.57 6.59
N HIS A 161 -10.60 2.02 5.41
CA HIS A 161 -9.68 2.54 4.39
C HIS A 161 -8.94 3.81 4.86
N PHE A 162 -9.58 4.70 5.63
CA PHE A 162 -8.88 5.84 6.21
C PHE A 162 -7.77 5.39 7.18
N SER A 163 -8.05 4.41 8.05
CA SER A 163 -7.05 3.84 8.95
C SER A 163 -5.87 3.21 8.18
N LYS A 164 -6.17 2.51 7.08
CA LYS A 164 -5.15 1.90 6.22
C LYS A 164 -4.33 2.93 5.43
N MET A 165 -4.96 4.02 4.99
CA MET A 165 -4.26 5.14 4.39
C MET A 165 -3.23 5.72 5.37
N VAL A 166 -3.63 6.00 6.61
CA VAL A 166 -2.71 6.49 7.67
C VAL A 166 -1.59 5.47 7.94
N HIS A 167 -1.91 4.17 8.00
CA HIS A 167 -0.91 3.10 8.11
C HIS A 167 0.15 3.22 7.00
N ASN A 168 -0.25 3.40 5.73
CA ASN A 168 0.70 3.54 4.62
C ASN A 168 1.54 4.82 4.73
N GLY A 169 0.97 5.93 5.22
CA GLY A 169 1.73 7.14 5.51
C GLY A 169 2.83 6.92 6.55
N ILE A 170 2.54 6.16 7.61
CA ILE A 170 3.54 5.75 8.61
C ILE A 170 4.62 4.86 7.97
N GLU A 171 4.21 3.89 7.17
CA GLU A 171 5.11 2.99 6.43
C GLU A 171 6.09 3.78 5.55
N TYR A 172 5.61 4.81 4.86
CA TYR A 172 6.43 5.70 4.02
C TYR A 172 7.51 6.42 4.83
N ALA A 173 7.14 6.95 5.99
CA ALA A 173 8.06 7.65 6.89
C ALA A 173 9.09 6.69 7.49
N MET A 174 8.69 5.48 7.89
CA MET A 174 9.60 4.48 8.44
C MET A 174 10.62 4.01 7.41
N MET A 175 10.18 3.69 6.18
CA MET A 175 11.09 3.31 5.10
C MET A 175 12.11 4.42 4.81
N GLN A 176 11.65 5.67 4.76
CA GLN A 176 12.52 6.82 4.51
C GLN A 176 13.57 6.99 5.63
N ALA A 177 13.16 6.85 6.90
CA ALA A 177 14.08 6.96 8.04
C ALA A 177 15.17 5.87 8.01
N TYR A 178 14.84 4.63 7.64
CA TYR A 178 15.86 3.59 7.45
C TYR A 178 16.78 3.89 6.27
N ALA A 179 16.25 4.39 5.15
CA ALA A 179 17.04 4.71 3.97
C ALA A 179 18.05 5.84 4.24
N GLU A 180 17.63 6.91 4.92
CA GLU A 180 18.51 8.01 5.32
C GLU A 180 19.61 7.54 6.30
N GLY A 181 19.24 6.67 7.25
CA GLY A 181 20.21 6.05 8.16
C GLY A 181 21.20 5.14 7.44
N PHE A 182 20.74 4.39 6.43
CA PHE A 182 21.60 3.54 5.61
C PHE A 182 22.62 4.38 4.82
N GLU A 183 22.17 5.39 4.10
CA GLU A 183 23.06 6.27 3.34
C GLU A 183 24.08 6.98 4.25
N LEU A 184 23.66 7.45 5.43
CA LEU A 184 24.56 8.08 6.39
C LEU A 184 25.64 7.11 6.88
N LEU A 185 25.29 5.85 7.15
CA LEU A 185 26.25 4.84 7.57
C LEU A 185 27.23 4.47 6.44
N GLU A 186 26.74 4.31 5.20
CA GLU A 186 27.59 4.06 4.03
C GLU A 186 28.57 5.20 3.74
N LYS A 187 28.17 6.46 4.00
CA LYS A 187 29.04 7.63 3.83
C LYS A 187 30.04 7.82 4.97
N ALA A 188 29.77 7.28 6.14
CA ALA A 188 30.63 7.44 7.29
C ALA A 188 31.82 6.47 7.22
N GLU A 189 33.03 6.99 7.02
CA GLU A 189 34.28 6.19 6.99
C GLU A 189 34.55 5.37 8.28
N LEU A 190 33.83 5.67 9.37
CA LEU A 190 33.94 4.98 10.65
C LEU A 190 33.31 3.58 10.66
N VAL A 191 32.31 3.31 9.81
CA VAL A 191 31.53 2.07 9.86
C VAL A 191 31.84 1.20 8.66
N GLU A 192 32.58 0.13 8.88
CA GLU A 192 33.05 -0.75 7.80
C GLU A 192 32.04 -1.86 7.41
N ASN A 193 31.12 -2.23 8.31
CA ASN A 193 30.20 -3.37 8.14
C ASN A 193 28.73 -2.95 8.25
N VAL A 194 28.26 -2.07 7.38
CA VAL A 194 26.90 -1.48 7.45
C VAL A 194 25.80 -2.55 7.39
N THR A 195 25.92 -3.55 6.51
CA THR A 195 24.96 -4.65 6.42
C THR A 195 24.80 -5.40 7.74
N ASP A 196 25.91 -5.73 8.42
CA ASP A 196 25.88 -6.43 9.71
C ASP A 196 25.32 -5.56 10.83
N VAL A 197 25.52 -4.24 10.76
CA VAL A 197 24.91 -3.29 11.70
C VAL A 197 23.39 -3.34 11.57
N PHE A 198 22.83 -3.24 10.36
CA PHE A 198 21.39 -3.37 10.14
C PHE A 198 20.86 -4.76 10.55
N ASP A 199 21.61 -5.82 10.25
CA ASP A 199 21.26 -7.19 10.64
C ASP A 199 21.12 -7.31 12.17
N SER A 200 22.07 -6.73 12.90
CA SER A 200 22.08 -6.73 14.37
C SER A 200 20.87 -6.03 14.98
N TRP A 201 20.30 -5.05 14.28
CA TRP A 201 19.18 -4.26 14.80
C TRP A 201 17.86 -5.02 14.83
N ARG A 202 17.73 -6.12 14.09
CA ARG A 202 16.52 -6.94 14.08
C ARG A 202 16.18 -7.52 15.45
N VAL A 203 17.17 -7.68 16.33
CA VAL A 203 17.00 -8.26 17.67
C VAL A 203 17.46 -7.29 18.75
N GLY A 204 16.66 -7.14 19.81
CA GLY A 204 17.03 -6.38 21.00
C GLY A 204 16.97 -4.84 20.88
N THR A 205 16.88 -4.30 19.66
CA THR A 205 16.79 -2.84 19.48
C THR A 205 15.33 -2.33 19.45
N VAL A 206 15.19 -1.02 19.65
CA VAL A 206 13.89 -0.33 19.64
C VAL A 206 13.32 -0.21 18.22
N VAL A 207 14.18 -0.11 17.20
CA VAL A 207 13.78 0.10 15.80
C VAL A 207 13.50 -1.21 15.07
N ARG A 208 13.36 -2.35 15.76
CA ARG A 208 13.00 -3.61 15.12
C ARG A 208 11.62 -3.51 14.45
N SER A 209 11.51 -3.98 13.22
CA SER A 209 10.26 -4.01 12.47
C SER A 209 10.36 -4.96 11.27
N TRP A 210 9.22 -5.33 10.70
CA TRP A 210 9.23 -6.14 9.48
C TRP A 210 9.87 -5.42 8.28
N LEU A 211 9.74 -4.10 8.20
CA LEU A 211 10.43 -3.30 7.16
C LEU A 211 11.96 -3.40 7.31
N LEU A 212 12.47 -3.41 8.54
CA LEU A 212 13.89 -3.65 8.79
C LEU A 212 14.31 -5.06 8.34
N ASP A 213 13.50 -6.08 8.62
CA ASP A 213 13.78 -7.45 8.18
C ASP A 213 13.86 -7.54 6.64
N LEU A 214 12.97 -6.86 5.93
CA LEU A 214 12.96 -6.79 4.48
C LEU A 214 14.19 -6.04 3.93
N LEU A 215 14.58 -4.92 4.55
CA LEU A 215 15.78 -4.18 4.16
C LEU A 215 17.04 -5.03 4.36
N VAL A 216 17.18 -5.69 5.52
CA VAL A 216 18.30 -6.60 5.78
C VAL A 216 18.35 -7.72 4.75
N LYS A 217 17.21 -8.33 4.41
CA LYS A 217 17.15 -9.35 3.36
C LYS A 217 17.65 -8.81 2.02
N ALA A 218 17.31 -7.58 1.65
CA ALA A 218 17.81 -6.95 0.42
C ALA A 218 19.32 -6.69 0.48
N LEU A 219 19.83 -6.18 1.60
CA LEU A 219 21.26 -5.92 1.80
C LEU A 219 22.10 -7.21 1.85
N GLN A 220 21.53 -8.33 2.30
CA GLN A 220 22.21 -9.63 2.23
C GLN A 220 22.33 -10.17 0.79
N ASP A 221 21.36 -9.87 -0.08
CA ASP A 221 21.41 -10.25 -1.51
C ASP A 221 22.32 -9.32 -2.34
N ASP A 222 22.36 -8.04 -1.98
CA ASP A 222 23.12 -6.99 -2.66
C ASP A 222 23.51 -5.89 -1.66
N PRO A 223 24.67 -6.01 -0.98
CA PRO A 223 25.08 -5.09 0.10
C PRO A 223 25.08 -3.61 -0.26
N GLY A 224 25.38 -3.26 -1.51
CA GLY A 224 25.37 -1.87 -1.99
C GLY A 224 24.10 -1.47 -2.74
N LEU A 225 23.09 -2.34 -2.81
CA LEU A 225 21.86 -2.16 -3.61
C LEU A 225 22.12 -1.78 -5.07
N SER A 226 23.26 -2.20 -5.62
CA SER A 226 23.74 -1.86 -6.97
C SER A 226 22.82 -2.33 -8.11
N LYS A 227 21.98 -3.34 -7.86
CA LYS A 227 21.00 -3.87 -8.82
C LYS A 227 19.71 -3.04 -8.91
N ILE A 228 19.51 -2.07 -8.00
CA ILE A 228 18.27 -1.31 -7.88
C ILE A 228 18.55 0.18 -8.15
N ARG A 229 17.75 0.79 -9.04
CA ARG A 229 17.79 2.25 -9.25
C ARG A 229 17.22 2.97 -8.02
N GLY A 230 17.83 4.08 -7.59
CA GLY A 230 17.29 4.98 -6.55
C GLY A 230 16.03 5.72 -7.00
N TYR A 231 14.94 4.98 -7.18
CA TYR A 231 13.66 5.44 -7.69
C TYR A 231 12.53 4.78 -6.92
N ALA A 232 11.55 5.56 -6.46
CA ALA A 232 10.39 5.04 -5.75
C ALA A 232 9.08 5.64 -6.25
N GLU A 233 8.16 4.76 -6.66
CA GLU A 233 6.77 5.13 -6.92
C GLU A 233 6.00 5.45 -5.63
N ASP A 234 4.84 6.09 -5.79
CA ASP A 234 3.86 6.28 -4.74
C ASP A 234 2.52 5.71 -5.20
N SER A 235 1.89 4.91 -4.35
CA SER A 235 0.66 4.17 -4.65
C SER A 235 -0.62 4.99 -4.41
N GLY A 236 -0.49 6.30 -4.19
CA GLY A 236 -1.59 7.23 -3.93
C GLY A 236 -1.90 7.45 -2.45
N GLU A 237 -1.82 6.42 -1.60
CA GLU A 237 -2.21 6.53 -0.18
C GLU A 237 -1.28 7.47 0.61
N GLY A 238 0.00 7.54 0.23
CA GLY A 238 0.94 8.53 0.78
C GLY A 238 0.53 9.97 0.48
N ARG A 239 0.01 10.24 -0.73
CA ARG A 239 -0.54 11.56 -1.10
C ARG A 239 -1.78 11.86 -0.29
N TRP A 240 -2.72 10.93 -0.26
CA TRP A 240 -3.97 11.14 0.45
C TRP A 240 -3.76 11.33 1.95
N THR A 241 -2.75 10.71 2.54
CA THR A 241 -2.41 10.95 3.96
C THR A 241 -2.00 12.40 4.20
N VAL A 242 -1.18 12.98 3.31
CA VAL A 242 -0.76 14.38 3.42
C VAL A 242 -1.92 15.33 3.15
N GLU A 243 -2.78 15.03 2.16
CA GLU A 243 -4.02 15.77 1.91
C GLU A 243 -4.93 15.77 3.14
N ALA A 244 -5.22 14.59 3.70
CA ALA A 244 -6.05 14.46 4.90
C ALA A 244 -5.43 15.18 6.10
N ALA A 245 -4.10 15.16 6.26
CA ALA A 245 -3.42 15.90 7.31
C ALA A 245 -3.65 17.41 7.18
N ILE A 246 -3.62 17.95 5.95
CA ILE A 246 -3.92 19.36 5.68
C ILE A 246 -5.39 19.66 6.00
N ASP A 247 -6.32 18.84 5.51
CA ASP A 247 -7.77 19.02 5.70
C ASP A 247 -8.16 19.00 7.19
N HIS A 248 -7.48 18.19 7.99
CA HIS A 248 -7.68 18.12 9.44
C HIS A 248 -6.81 19.08 10.26
N ALA A 249 -5.99 19.91 9.61
CA ALA A 249 -5.02 20.78 10.26
C ALA A 249 -4.06 20.04 11.24
N VAL A 250 -3.66 18.82 10.88
CA VAL A 250 -2.74 17.98 11.64
C VAL A 250 -1.32 18.11 11.06
N PRO A 251 -0.33 18.52 11.86
CA PRO A 251 1.07 18.56 11.41
C PRO A 251 1.60 17.14 11.12
N ALA A 252 1.97 16.87 9.87
CA ALA A 252 2.54 15.59 9.43
C ALA A 252 3.91 15.74 8.72
N PRO A 253 4.90 16.43 9.31
CA PRO A 253 6.15 16.79 8.63
C PRO A 253 6.95 15.59 8.14
N THR A 254 7.05 14.52 8.94
CA THR A 254 7.84 13.32 8.59
C THR A 254 7.22 12.56 7.41
N ILE A 255 5.89 12.39 7.42
CA ILE A 255 5.17 11.74 6.32
C ILE A 255 5.29 12.58 5.05
N ALA A 256 5.08 13.89 5.15
CA ALA A 256 5.21 14.80 4.01
C ALA A 256 6.63 14.79 3.40
N ALA A 257 7.67 14.85 4.25
CA ALA A 257 9.06 14.76 3.79
C ALA A 257 9.33 13.44 3.05
N SER A 258 8.86 12.31 3.59
CA SER A 258 9.02 11.00 2.95
C SER A 258 8.29 10.88 1.60
N LEU A 259 7.15 11.57 1.43
CA LEU A 259 6.47 11.65 0.15
C LEU A 259 7.27 12.50 -0.85
N PHE A 260 7.77 13.66 -0.43
CA PHE A 260 8.57 14.52 -1.29
C PHE A 260 9.91 13.89 -1.70
N ALA A 261 10.54 13.09 -0.83
CA ALA A 261 11.73 12.32 -1.17
C ALA A 261 11.49 11.40 -2.40
N ARG A 262 10.31 10.77 -2.48
CA ARG A 262 9.91 9.99 -3.66
C ARG A 262 9.77 10.87 -4.89
N PHE A 263 9.16 12.05 -4.79
CA PHE A 263 9.04 12.96 -5.94
C PHE A 263 10.40 13.46 -6.44
N VAL A 264 11.35 13.67 -5.52
CA VAL A 264 12.74 13.99 -5.87
C VAL A 264 13.38 12.80 -6.61
N SER A 265 13.18 11.56 -6.16
CA SER A 265 13.76 10.36 -6.78
C SER A 265 13.33 10.12 -8.24
N ARG A 266 12.26 10.76 -8.71
CA ARG A 266 11.76 10.65 -10.11
C ARG A 266 12.29 11.74 -11.03
N GLN A 267 12.99 12.73 -10.48
CA GLN A 267 13.57 13.82 -11.25
C GLN A 267 14.99 13.43 -11.67
N ASP A 268 15.24 13.36 -12.97
CA ASP A 268 16.61 13.25 -13.48
C ASP A 268 17.40 14.56 -13.27
N GLU A 269 16.69 15.71 -13.34
CA GLU A 269 17.21 17.06 -13.08
C GLU A 269 16.16 17.87 -12.31
N SER A 270 16.59 18.80 -11.44
CA SER A 270 15.70 19.59 -10.59
C SER A 270 15.58 21.05 -11.06
N PRO A 271 14.46 21.44 -11.72
CA PRO A 271 14.21 22.83 -12.10
C PRO A 271 14.22 23.80 -10.91
N ALA A 272 13.79 23.33 -9.73
CA ALA A 272 13.84 24.11 -8.50
C ALA A 272 15.30 24.46 -8.12
N MET A 273 16.21 23.47 -8.19
CA MET A 273 17.62 23.71 -7.90
C MET A 273 18.32 24.53 -8.99
N GLN A 274 17.92 24.39 -10.26
CA GLN A 274 18.37 25.28 -11.34
C GLN A 274 17.96 26.74 -11.08
N ALA A 275 16.72 26.98 -10.66
CA ALA A 275 16.26 28.32 -10.28
C ALA A 275 17.04 28.87 -9.08
N VAL A 276 17.32 28.05 -8.06
CA VAL A 276 18.16 28.43 -6.92
C VAL A 276 19.58 28.79 -7.36
N ALA A 277 20.21 27.98 -8.21
CA ALA A 277 21.54 28.23 -8.75
C ALA A 277 21.59 29.54 -9.56
N ALA A 278 20.61 29.75 -10.44
CA ALA A 278 20.45 30.98 -11.20
C ALA A 278 20.29 32.20 -10.29
N MET A 279 19.40 32.16 -9.29
CA MET A 279 19.25 33.27 -8.34
C MET A 279 20.56 33.58 -7.63
N ARG A 280 21.25 32.55 -7.10
CA ARG A 280 22.56 32.70 -6.43
C ARG A 280 23.61 33.33 -7.35
N GLN A 281 23.63 32.97 -8.62
CA GLN A 281 24.49 33.60 -9.61
C GLN A 281 24.13 35.09 -9.79
N GLN A 282 22.84 35.40 -9.99
CA GLN A 282 22.40 36.75 -10.29
C GLN A 282 22.60 37.74 -9.13
N PHE A 283 22.27 37.37 -7.89
CA PHE A 283 22.41 38.30 -6.76
C PHE A 283 23.81 38.29 -6.13
N GLY A 284 24.53 37.17 -6.19
CA GLY A 284 25.76 36.94 -5.42
C GLY A 284 26.99 36.60 -6.24
N GLY A 285 26.88 36.46 -7.57
CA GLY A 285 27.99 36.08 -8.45
C GLY A 285 28.52 34.67 -8.21
N HIS A 286 27.76 33.79 -7.55
CA HIS A 286 28.18 32.41 -7.30
C HIS A 286 28.36 31.64 -8.62
N ALA A 287 29.42 30.83 -8.69
CA ALA A 287 29.66 29.93 -9.82
C ALA A 287 28.50 28.92 -9.97
N VAL A 288 28.15 28.63 -11.23
CA VAL A 288 27.15 27.62 -11.61
C VAL A 288 27.83 26.56 -12.48
N GLN A 289 27.33 25.33 -12.40
CA GLN A 289 27.74 24.26 -13.31
C GLN A 289 26.93 24.38 -14.62
N ALA A 290 27.60 24.19 -15.76
CA ALA A 290 26.92 24.15 -17.05
C ALA A 290 26.09 22.86 -17.16
N ALA A 291 24.96 22.93 -17.86
CA ALA A 291 24.23 21.73 -18.25
C ALA A 291 25.02 21.04 -19.38
N GLU A 292 25.93 20.14 -19.04
CA GLU A 292 26.58 19.28 -20.05
C GLU A 292 25.81 17.97 -20.24
N GLU A 293 25.76 17.53 -21.50
CA GLU A 293 24.94 16.44 -22.04
C GLU A 293 25.13 15.14 -21.25
N THR A 294 24.05 14.61 -20.67
CA THR A 294 24.02 13.29 -20.04
C THR A 294 24.16 12.20 -21.11
N GLY A 295 25.38 11.98 -21.59
CA GLY A 295 25.79 10.87 -22.45
C GLY A 295 27.03 10.23 -21.85
N HIS A 296 26.92 8.96 -21.46
CA HIS A 296 28.08 8.16 -21.05
C HIS A 296 29.19 8.20 -22.11
N SER A 297 30.40 8.59 -21.71
CA SER A 297 31.64 8.06 -22.28
C SER A 297 32.78 8.10 -21.25
N PRO A 298 33.49 6.99 -20.99
CA PRO A 298 34.61 6.93 -20.07
C PRO A 298 35.92 7.27 -20.79
N ALA A 299 36.39 8.51 -20.67
CA ALA A 299 37.73 9.04 -20.97
C ALA A 299 37.56 10.58 -20.96
N ASP A 300 38.15 11.37 -20.07
CA ASP A 300 39.57 11.47 -19.83
C ASP A 300 39.87 11.83 -18.36
N LEU A 301 40.50 10.88 -17.66
CA LEU A 301 41.37 11.22 -16.53
C LEU A 301 42.73 11.56 -17.14
N ASP A 302 43.03 12.85 -17.30
CA ASP A 302 44.38 13.42 -17.19
C ASP A 302 44.37 14.91 -17.55
N ALA A 303 44.29 15.76 -16.53
CA ALA A 303 44.88 17.10 -16.57
C ALA A 303 45.13 17.60 -15.14
N ASP A 304 46.41 17.56 -14.78
CA ASP A 304 47.11 18.04 -13.58
C ASP A 304 46.76 19.49 -13.19
N PRO A 305 46.55 19.82 -11.89
CA PRO A 305 46.34 21.19 -11.45
C PRO A 305 47.66 21.89 -11.14
N SER A 306 48.03 22.86 -11.99
CA SER A 306 48.92 23.98 -11.61
C SER A 306 48.12 25.15 -11.10
#